data_AF-A0A839IYE8-F1
#
_entry.id   AF-A0A839IYE8-F1
#
_cell.length_a   1.000
_cell.length_b   1.000
_cell.length_c   1.000
_cell.angle_alpha   90.00
_cell.angle_beta   90.00
_cell.angle_gamma   90.00
#
_symmetry.space_group_name_H-M   'P 1'
#
loop_
_entity.id
_entity.type
_entity.pdbx_description
1 polymer ?
#
loop_
_entity_poly.entity_id
_entity_poly.type
_entity_poly.pdbx_seq_one_letter_code
_entity_poly.pdbx_strand_id
1 'polypeptide(L)'
;LDLEQANKLAELPLHCINIEYPNRLSQTLGGDEDLKSPTTLHPAFYGCFDWHSSVHGHWSLVRLLKSFPNLDDAESIKARLLNNISKENIEAEVAYFHGKHNKSYERTYGWAWLLKLAEELHTWDDDTARQLEANLQPLTDLIAEKYIEYLPKLNYALR
;
A
#
# COMPACT_ATOMS: atom_id res chain seq x y z
N LEU A 1 -20.75 -9.28 8.03
CA LEU A 1 -20.68 -9.07 6.57
C LEU A 1 -21.11 -10.38 5.93
N ASP A 2 -22.05 -10.36 4.99
CA ASP A 2 -22.37 -11.51 4.14
C ASP A 2 -21.66 -11.38 2.77
N LEU A 3 -21.81 -12.39 1.90
CA LEU A 3 -21.14 -12.42 0.59
C LEU A 3 -21.60 -11.29 -0.34
N GLU A 4 -22.90 -10.95 -0.34
CA GLU A 4 -23.43 -9.86 -1.17
C GLU A 4 -22.83 -8.51 -0.76
N GLN A 5 -22.74 -8.26 0.55
CA GLN A 5 -22.07 -7.08 1.10
C GLN A 5 -20.58 -7.09 0.81
N ALA A 6 -19.92 -8.25 0.85
CA ALA A 6 -18.49 -8.39 0.52
C ALA A 6 -18.20 -8.03 -0.93
N ASN A 7 -19.01 -8.51 -1.87
CA ASN A 7 -18.91 -8.16 -3.29
C ASN A 7 -19.07 -6.64 -3.50
N LYS A 8 -20.09 -6.02 -2.89
CA LYS A 8 -20.28 -4.56 -2.97
C LYS A 8 -19.12 -3.76 -2.37
N LEU A 9 -18.54 -4.23 -1.26
CA LEU A 9 -17.39 -3.56 -0.65
C LEU A 9 -16.12 -3.68 -1.51
N ALA A 10 -15.95 -4.78 -2.25
CA ALA A 10 -14.81 -4.97 -3.14
C ALA A 10 -14.80 -3.99 -4.33
N GLU A 11 -15.98 -3.54 -4.77
CA GLU A 11 -16.12 -2.55 -5.85
C GLU A 11 -15.42 -1.22 -5.53
N LEU A 12 -15.40 -0.81 -4.25
CA LEU A 12 -14.84 0.47 -3.83
C LEU A 12 -13.32 0.60 -4.14
N PRO A 13 -12.44 -0.29 -3.64
CA PRO A 13 -11.03 -0.27 -4.00
C PRO A 13 -10.80 -0.67 -5.47
N LEU A 14 -11.62 -1.57 -6.05
CA LEU A 14 -11.49 -1.95 -7.45
C LEU A 14 -11.73 -0.78 -8.41
N HIS A 15 -12.62 0.15 -8.07
CA HIS A 15 -12.87 1.34 -8.85
C HIS A 15 -11.63 2.24 -8.97
N CYS A 16 -10.68 2.18 -8.03
CA CYS A 16 -9.55 3.11 -7.99
C CYS A 16 -8.15 2.49 -7.99
N ILE A 17 -7.99 1.19 -7.75
CA ILE A 17 -6.69 0.49 -7.58
C ILE A 17 -5.66 0.71 -8.69
N ASN A 18 -6.10 1.01 -9.91
CA ASN A 18 -5.23 1.33 -11.05
C ASN A 18 -5.59 2.65 -11.74
N ILE A 19 -6.34 3.53 -11.07
CA ILE A 19 -6.70 4.86 -11.58
C ILE A 19 -5.71 5.89 -11.04
N GLU A 20 -4.94 6.51 -11.95
CA GLU A 20 -3.83 7.41 -11.58
C GLU A 20 -4.27 8.81 -11.16
N TYR A 21 -5.39 9.33 -11.67
CA TYR A 21 -5.84 10.70 -11.38
C TYR A 21 -7.33 10.79 -11.04
N PRO A 22 -7.74 11.72 -10.15
CA PRO A 22 -6.88 12.65 -9.38
C PRO A 22 -6.09 11.93 -8.29
N ASN A 23 -4.86 12.39 -8.02
CA ASN A 23 -3.99 11.85 -6.98
C ASN A 23 -3.26 12.96 -6.22
N ARG A 24 -3.12 12.78 -4.90
CA ARG A 24 -2.43 13.66 -3.97
C ARG A 24 -1.14 12.99 -3.48
N LEU A 25 -0.03 13.41 -4.06
CA LEU A 25 1.29 12.86 -3.74
C LEU A 25 1.84 13.28 -2.36
N SER A 26 1.43 14.43 -1.82
CA SER A 26 1.91 14.97 -0.54
C SER A 26 3.45 15.01 -0.39
N GLN A 27 4.18 15.04 -1.50
CA GLN A 27 5.63 15.02 -1.54
C GLN A 27 6.24 16.40 -1.30
N THR A 28 7.48 16.42 -0.83
CA THR A 28 8.30 17.64 -0.81
C THR A 28 9.14 17.68 -2.09
N LEU A 29 9.01 18.75 -2.86
CA LEU A 29 9.80 18.95 -4.08
C LEU A 29 11.12 19.66 -3.73
N GLY A 30 12.24 19.00 -4.01
CA GLY A 30 13.59 19.57 -3.93
C GLY A 30 14.01 20.28 -5.21
N GLY A 31 13.45 19.88 -6.35
CA GLY A 31 13.70 20.47 -7.66
C GLY A 31 12.72 19.97 -8.73
N ASP A 32 12.91 20.40 -9.98
CA ASP A 32 12.05 20.03 -11.10
C ASP A 32 12.09 18.52 -11.39
N GLU A 33 13.19 17.84 -11.02
CA GLU A 33 13.35 16.39 -11.16
C GLU A 33 12.37 15.57 -10.30
N ASP A 34 11.78 16.17 -9.26
CA ASP A 34 10.80 15.53 -8.38
C ASP A 34 9.36 15.63 -8.94
N LEU A 35 9.16 16.40 -10.02
CA LEU A 35 7.87 16.51 -10.73
C LEU A 35 7.63 15.30 -11.63
N LYS A 36 7.23 14.18 -11.02
CA LYS A 36 6.90 12.93 -11.71
C LYS A 36 5.44 12.53 -11.50
N SER A 37 4.95 11.62 -12.35
CA SER A 37 3.58 11.08 -12.23
C SER A 37 3.42 10.16 -11.02
N PRO A 38 2.20 9.97 -10.48
CA PRO A 38 1.97 9.03 -9.38
C PRO A 38 2.42 7.60 -9.69
N THR A 39 2.16 7.09 -10.89
CA THR A 39 2.65 5.76 -11.31
C THR A 39 4.17 5.65 -11.31
N THR A 40 4.89 6.74 -11.59
CA THR A 40 6.35 6.74 -11.57
C THR A 40 6.91 6.77 -10.14
N LEU A 41 6.25 7.50 -9.24
CA LEU A 41 6.71 7.69 -7.86
C LEU A 41 6.33 6.53 -6.95
N HIS A 42 5.12 5.98 -7.15
CA HIS A 42 4.51 4.99 -6.28
C HIS A 42 3.87 3.85 -7.09
N PRO A 43 4.65 3.09 -7.87
CA PRO A 43 4.10 2.12 -8.82
C PRO A 43 3.30 0.98 -8.16
N ALA A 44 3.50 0.70 -6.87
CA ALA A 44 2.69 -0.28 -6.15
C ALA A 44 1.38 0.33 -5.63
N PHE A 45 1.41 1.61 -5.27
CA PHE A 45 0.34 2.28 -4.51
C PHE A 45 -0.09 3.63 -5.13
N TYR A 46 -0.06 3.75 -6.46
CA TYR A 46 -0.45 4.96 -7.17
C TYR A 46 -1.97 5.12 -7.33
N GLY A 47 -2.70 4.01 -7.27
CA GLY A 47 -4.15 4.01 -7.44
C GLY A 47 -4.86 4.70 -6.28
N CYS A 48 -6.09 5.14 -6.50
CA CYS A 48 -6.88 5.90 -5.53
C CYS A 48 -6.33 7.31 -5.27
N PHE A 49 -6.95 8.01 -4.31
CA PHE A 49 -6.72 9.45 -4.14
C PHE A 49 -5.32 9.79 -3.61
N ASP A 50 -4.70 8.93 -2.80
CA ASP A 50 -3.34 9.06 -2.29
C ASP A 50 -2.77 7.69 -1.91
N TRP A 51 -1.47 7.65 -1.59
CA TRP A 51 -0.72 6.42 -1.32
C TRP A 51 -1.35 5.59 -0.20
N HIS A 52 -1.61 6.18 0.98
CA HIS A 52 -2.21 5.41 2.07
C HIS A 52 -3.62 4.93 1.77
N SER A 53 -4.43 5.69 1.00
CA SER A 53 -5.74 5.23 0.54
C SER A 53 -5.60 4.02 -0.39
N SER A 54 -4.57 4.03 -1.25
CA SER A 54 -4.21 2.88 -2.08
C SER A 54 -3.86 1.67 -1.21
N VAL A 55 -2.93 1.81 -0.26
CA VAL A 55 -2.51 0.74 0.65
C VAL A 55 -3.70 0.18 1.44
N HIS A 56 -4.56 1.06 1.95
CA HIS A 56 -5.80 0.66 2.64
C HIS A 56 -6.75 -0.11 1.71
N GLY A 57 -6.89 0.32 0.46
CA GLY A 57 -7.67 -0.39 -0.55
C GLY A 57 -7.15 -1.80 -0.83
N HIS A 58 -5.82 -1.95 -0.94
CA HIS A 58 -5.18 -3.27 -1.09
C HIS A 58 -5.42 -4.15 0.15
N TRP A 59 -5.26 -3.60 1.36
CA TRP A 59 -5.57 -4.33 2.59
C TRP A 59 -7.03 -4.79 2.65
N SER A 60 -7.97 -3.91 2.27
CA SER A 60 -9.40 -4.24 2.24
C SER A 60 -9.68 -5.42 1.29
N LEU A 61 -9.07 -5.41 0.10
CA LEU A 61 -9.19 -6.50 -0.88
C LEU A 61 -8.62 -7.82 -0.34
N VAL A 62 -7.43 -7.79 0.26
CA VAL A 62 -6.83 -8.98 0.90
C VAL A 62 -7.74 -9.51 2.02
N ARG A 63 -8.27 -8.61 2.87
CA ARG A 63 -9.17 -8.97 3.95
C ARG A 63 -10.46 -9.63 3.43
N LEU A 64 -11.01 -9.12 2.33
CA LEU A 64 -12.21 -9.67 1.70
C LEU A 64 -11.92 -11.04 1.06
N LEU A 65 -10.84 -11.20 0.31
CA LEU A 65 -10.42 -12.49 -0.27
C LEU A 65 -10.27 -13.58 0.79
N LYS A 66 -9.59 -13.24 1.91
CA LYS A 66 -9.38 -14.16 3.03
C LYS A 66 -10.68 -14.53 3.75
N SER A 67 -11.60 -13.56 3.91
CA SER A 67 -12.84 -13.77 4.67
C SER A 67 -13.95 -14.41 3.83
N PHE A 68 -13.91 -14.22 2.51
CA PHE A 68 -14.90 -14.68 1.55
C PHE A 68 -14.20 -15.34 0.35
N PRO A 69 -13.79 -16.62 0.46
CA PRO A 69 -13.09 -17.33 -0.62
C PRO A 69 -13.88 -17.44 -1.93
N ASN A 70 -15.21 -17.30 -1.86
CA ASN A 70 -16.12 -17.35 -3.02
C ASN A 70 -16.51 -15.96 -3.53
N LEU A 71 -15.67 -14.94 -3.33
CA LEU A 71 -15.88 -13.59 -3.87
C LEU A 71 -15.97 -13.65 -5.41
N ASP A 72 -16.93 -12.94 -6.02
CA ASP A 72 -17.20 -13.07 -7.46
C ASP A 72 -15.97 -12.73 -8.33
N ASP A 73 -15.22 -11.70 -7.93
CA ASP A 73 -14.03 -11.19 -8.62
C ASP A 73 -12.71 -11.68 -8.02
N ALA A 74 -12.70 -12.78 -7.25
CA ALA A 74 -11.53 -13.20 -6.47
C ALA A 74 -10.23 -13.29 -7.29
N GLU A 75 -10.27 -13.97 -8.44
CA GLU A 75 -9.09 -14.13 -9.32
C GLU A 75 -8.65 -12.81 -9.97
N SER A 76 -9.60 -11.96 -10.35
CA SER A 76 -9.31 -10.62 -10.89
C SER A 76 -8.62 -9.73 -9.85
N ILE A 77 -9.08 -9.77 -8.60
CA ILE A 77 -8.49 -9.06 -7.48
C ILE A 77 -7.06 -9.59 -7.23
N LYS A 78 -6.87 -10.91 -7.15
CA LYS A 78 -5.54 -11.53 -6.98
C LYS A 78 -4.57 -11.08 -8.07
N ALA A 79 -4.99 -11.07 -9.34
CA ALA A 79 -4.15 -10.63 -10.45
C ALA A 79 -3.71 -9.16 -10.32
N ARG A 80 -4.62 -8.26 -9.91
CA ARG A 80 -4.29 -6.84 -9.68
C ARG A 80 -3.33 -6.65 -8.51
N LEU A 81 -3.55 -7.37 -7.40
CA LEU A 81 -2.65 -7.35 -6.25
C LEU A 81 -1.24 -7.83 -6.64
N LEU A 82 -1.14 -8.92 -7.40
CA LEU A 82 0.15 -9.46 -7.88
C LEU A 82 0.87 -8.52 -8.83
N ASN A 83 0.14 -7.82 -9.69
CA ASN A 83 0.70 -6.79 -10.57
C ASN A 83 1.22 -5.58 -9.79
N ASN A 84 0.41 -5.07 -8.84
CA ASN A 84 0.75 -3.87 -8.08
C ASN A 84 1.88 -4.15 -7.08
N ILE A 85 1.77 -5.21 -6.28
CA ILE A 85 2.78 -5.65 -5.30
C ILE A 85 3.75 -6.64 -5.97
N SER A 86 4.23 -6.27 -7.16
CA SER A 86 5.35 -6.95 -7.82
C SER A 86 6.66 -6.59 -7.12
N LYS A 87 7.67 -7.43 -7.28
CA LYS A 87 9.00 -7.18 -6.73
C LYS A 87 9.54 -5.82 -7.22
N GLU A 88 9.43 -5.56 -8.51
CA GLU A 88 9.94 -4.35 -9.16
C GLU A 88 9.25 -3.09 -8.64
N ASN A 89 7.93 -3.13 -8.44
CA ASN A 89 7.19 -2.00 -7.92
C ASN A 89 7.52 -1.73 -6.45
N ILE A 90 7.66 -2.77 -5.62
CA ILE A 90 8.05 -2.61 -4.22
C ILE A 90 9.49 -2.09 -4.09
N GLU A 91 10.42 -2.54 -4.93
CA GLU A 91 11.77 -1.99 -4.97
C GLU A 91 11.77 -0.49 -5.30
N ALA A 92 10.88 -0.03 -6.20
CA ALA A 92 10.72 1.38 -6.50
C ALA A 92 10.12 2.17 -5.31
N GLU A 93 9.14 1.63 -4.58
CA GLU A 93 8.65 2.24 -3.34
C GLU A 93 9.79 2.39 -2.33
N VAL A 94 10.56 1.33 -2.08
CA VAL A 94 11.72 1.35 -1.17
C VAL A 94 12.71 2.45 -1.59
N ALA A 95 13.05 2.52 -2.88
CA ALA A 95 13.94 3.55 -3.42
C ALA A 95 13.39 4.97 -3.15
N TYR A 96 12.08 5.18 -3.31
CA TYR A 96 11.45 6.47 -3.01
C TYR A 96 11.65 6.88 -1.55
N PHE A 97 11.50 5.97 -0.58
CA PHE A 97 11.70 6.25 0.86
C PHE A 97 13.16 6.56 1.26
N HIS A 98 14.13 6.23 0.39
CA HIS A 98 15.54 6.62 0.54
C HIS A 98 15.85 8.00 -0.06
N GLY A 99 14.90 8.59 -0.79
CA GLY A 99 15.01 9.95 -1.33
C GLY A 99 15.32 10.99 -0.26
N LYS A 100 16.16 11.97 -0.60
CA LYS A 100 16.67 13.00 0.31
C LYS A 100 15.55 13.72 1.09
N HIS A 101 14.43 14.01 0.40
CA HIS A 101 13.28 14.74 0.95
C HIS A 101 12.13 13.84 1.42
N ASN A 102 12.25 12.51 1.26
CA ASN A 102 11.15 11.57 1.48
C ASN A 102 11.23 10.84 2.82
N LYS A 103 12.19 11.19 3.69
CA LYS A 103 12.41 10.48 4.96
C LYS A 103 11.15 10.45 5.85
N SER A 104 10.36 11.53 5.85
CA SER A 104 9.14 11.69 6.66
C SER A 104 7.84 11.24 5.99
N TYR A 105 7.88 10.95 4.69
CA TYR A 105 6.75 10.39 3.96
C TYR A 105 6.49 8.96 4.46
N GLU A 106 5.26 8.46 4.64
CA GLU A 106 4.01 9.11 5.08
C GLU A 106 3.76 8.83 6.57
N ARG A 107 4.50 9.52 7.44
CA ARG A 107 4.42 9.30 8.90
C ARG A 107 3.08 9.76 9.47
N THR A 108 2.45 9.05 10.38
CA THR A 108 2.58 7.60 10.67
C THR A 108 1.39 6.82 10.13
N TYR A 109 0.39 7.50 9.56
CA TYR A 109 -0.87 6.87 9.19
C TYR A 109 -0.70 5.91 8.01
N GLY A 110 0.01 6.31 6.95
CA GLY A 110 0.30 5.42 5.82
C GLY A 110 1.12 4.21 6.25
N TRP A 111 2.11 4.43 7.12
CA TRP A 111 2.94 3.36 7.65
C TRP A 111 2.12 2.30 8.41
N ALA A 112 1.14 2.72 9.21
CA ALA A 112 0.27 1.80 9.93
C ALA A 112 -0.53 0.92 8.95
N TRP A 113 -1.08 1.51 7.89
CA TRP A 113 -1.81 0.75 6.87
C TRP A 113 -0.95 -0.26 6.13
N LEU A 114 0.30 0.08 5.83
CA LEU A 114 1.23 -0.87 5.21
C LEU A 114 1.52 -2.06 6.13
N LEU A 115 1.73 -1.81 7.42
CA LEU A 115 1.94 -2.89 8.40
C LEU A 115 0.68 -3.74 8.60
N LYS A 116 -0.52 -3.14 8.53
CA LYS A 116 -1.80 -3.88 8.53
C LYS A 116 -1.96 -4.74 7.28
N LEU A 117 -1.56 -4.25 6.11
CA LEU A 117 -1.52 -5.05 4.87
C LEU A 117 -0.58 -6.25 5.02
N ALA A 118 0.64 -6.02 5.52
CA ALA A 118 1.61 -7.09 5.77
C ALA A 118 1.07 -8.14 6.76
N GLU A 119 0.46 -7.73 7.87
CA GLU A 119 -0.17 -8.64 8.83
C GLU A 119 -1.32 -9.46 8.20
N GLU A 120 -2.16 -8.82 7.37
CA GLU A 120 -3.28 -9.50 6.74
C GLU A 120 -2.80 -10.55 5.73
N LEU A 121 -1.76 -10.24 4.95
CA LEU A 121 -1.08 -11.19 4.07
C LEU A 121 -0.46 -12.33 4.88
N HIS A 122 0.29 -12.01 5.94
CA HIS A 122 0.96 -12.99 6.78
C HIS A 122 0.00 -14.05 7.34
N THR A 123 -1.21 -13.64 7.69
CA THR A 123 -2.23 -14.51 8.29
C THR A 123 -3.23 -15.09 7.29
N TRP A 124 -3.06 -14.83 5.99
CA TRP A 124 -3.85 -15.42 4.91
C TRP A 124 -3.15 -16.66 4.35
N ASP A 125 -3.78 -17.82 4.50
CA ASP A 125 -3.29 -19.12 4.01
C ASP A 125 -3.69 -19.34 2.54
N ASP A 126 -2.93 -18.72 1.64
CA ASP A 126 -3.10 -18.81 0.17
C ASP A 126 -1.73 -18.59 -0.50
N ASP A 127 -1.46 -19.30 -1.60
CA ASP A 127 -0.20 -19.17 -2.34
C ASP A 127 0.04 -17.74 -2.84
N THR A 128 -1.05 -17.04 -3.23
CA THR A 128 -1.02 -15.62 -3.61
C THR A 128 -0.51 -14.78 -2.45
N ALA A 129 -0.97 -15.05 -1.22
CA ALA A 129 -0.56 -14.31 -0.04
C ALA A 129 0.94 -14.45 0.20
N ARG A 130 1.50 -15.66 0.02
CA ARG A 130 2.94 -15.91 0.19
C ARG A 130 3.78 -15.14 -0.82
N GLN A 131 3.33 -15.08 -2.07
CA GLN A 131 4.03 -14.31 -3.10
C GLN A 131 3.99 -12.81 -2.82
N LEU A 132 2.81 -12.27 -2.47
CA LEU A 132 2.65 -10.85 -2.13
C LEU A 132 3.46 -10.47 -0.88
N GLU A 133 3.44 -11.31 0.15
CA GLU A 133 4.21 -11.11 1.38
C GLU A 133 5.71 -11.06 1.10
N ALA A 134 6.23 -12.03 0.34
CA ALA A 134 7.65 -12.06 -0.03
C ALA A 134 8.07 -10.82 -0.83
N ASN A 135 7.21 -10.34 -1.75
CA ASN A 135 7.48 -9.12 -2.52
C ASN A 135 7.41 -7.86 -1.66
N LEU A 136 6.45 -7.78 -0.71
CA LEU A 136 6.23 -6.61 0.14
C LEU A 136 7.28 -6.46 1.24
N GLN A 137 7.93 -7.56 1.66
CA GLN A 137 8.84 -7.64 2.79
C GLN A 137 9.88 -6.52 2.86
N PRO A 138 10.61 -6.14 1.78
CA PRO A 138 11.62 -5.08 1.85
C PRO A 138 11.05 -3.72 2.30
N LEU A 139 9.82 -3.41 1.87
CA LEU A 139 9.14 -2.18 2.27
C LEU A 139 8.60 -2.28 3.70
N THR A 140 8.08 -3.45 4.09
CA THR A 140 7.66 -3.71 5.47
C THR A 140 8.82 -3.54 6.46
N ASP A 141 9.98 -4.11 6.17
CA ASP A 141 11.19 -3.99 6.99
C ASP A 141 11.61 -2.53 7.14
N LEU A 142 11.67 -1.80 6.02
CA LEU A 142 11.99 -0.38 6.01
C LEU A 142 11.04 0.45 6.87
N ILE A 143 9.72 0.20 6.78
CA ILE A 143 8.73 0.91 7.58
C ILE A 143 8.84 0.55 9.07
N ALA A 144 9.09 -0.71 9.41
CA ALA A 144 9.30 -1.14 10.78
C ALA A 144 10.52 -0.44 11.41
N GLU A 145 11.66 -0.40 10.71
CA GLU A 145 12.85 0.32 11.13
C GLU A 145 12.57 1.80 11.36
N LYS A 146 11.89 2.45 10.40
CA LYS A 146 11.55 3.87 10.51
C LYS A 146 10.61 4.16 11.68
N TYR A 147 9.69 3.25 12.02
CA TYR A 147 8.87 3.36 13.23
C TYR A 147 9.72 3.32 14.50
N ILE A 148 10.62 2.34 14.61
CA ILE A 148 11.53 2.19 15.76
C ILE A 148 12.39 3.45 15.92
N GLU A 149 12.86 4.04 14.82
CA GLU A 149 13.65 5.28 14.83
C GLU A 149 12.81 6.52 15.18
N TYR A 150 11.55 6.59 14.72
CA TYR A 150 10.74 7.79 14.81
C TYR A 150 9.96 7.91 16.12
N LEU A 151 9.35 6.84 16.63
CA LEU A 151 8.49 6.91 17.82
C LEU A 151 9.18 7.52 19.05
N PRO A 152 10.46 7.22 19.36
CA PRO A 152 11.15 7.86 20.48
C PRO A 152 11.33 9.39 20.34
N LYS A 153 11.15 9.95 19.13
CA LYS A 153 11.23 11.40 18.88
C LYS A 153 9.92 12.12 19.21
N LEU A 154 8.82 11.40 19.48
CA LEU A 154 7.50 11.95 19.79
C LEU A 154 7.30 12.27 21.29
N ASN A 155 8.38 12.54 22.03
CA ASN A 155 8.32 12.82 23.47
C ASN A 155 7.57 14.12 23.81
N TYR A 156 7.31 14.98 22.83
CA TYR A 156 6.53 16.20 22.99
C TYR A 156 5.52 16.33 21.85
N ALA A 157 4.36 16.90 22.14
CA ALA A 157 3.38 17.24 21.12
C ALA A 157 4.02 18.24 20.13
N LEU A 158 4.13 17.83 18.88
CA LEU A 158 4.49 18.73 17.78
C LEU A 158 3.30 19.68 17.56
N ARG A 159 3.56 20.99 17.59
CA ARG A 159 2.59 22.06 17.31
C ARG A 159 2.79 22.61 15.91
#